data_AF-A0A535E8L5-F1
#
_entry.id   AF-A0A535E8L5-F1
#
_cell.length_a   1.000
_cell.length_b   1.000
_cell.length_c   1.000
_cell.angle_alpha   90.00
_cell.angle_beta   90.00
_cell.angle_gamma   90.00
#
_symmetry.space_group_name_H-M   'P 1'
#
loop_
_entity.id
_entity.type
_entity.pdbx_description
1 polymer ?
#
loop_
_entity_poly.entity_id
_entity_poly.type
_entity_poly.pdbx_seq_one_letter_code
_entity_poly.pdbx_strand_id
1 'polypeptide(L)' 'DNQAKYRTPEELSEAAGHDPIARFEAWLVERGWLAAGEADRLREELDREASEAADWAERQPAPRAEDLDRHVFER' A
#
# COMPACT_ATOMS: atom_id res chain seq x y z
N ASP A 1 11.06 12.95 -1.64
CA ASP A 1 12.33 12.34 -1.20
C ASP A 1 12.83 11.38 -2.28
N ASN A 2 14.14 11.12 -2.39
CA ASN A 2 14.68 10.12 -3.32
C ASN A 2 15.80 9.31 -2.65
N GLN A 3 15.46 8.09 -2.23
CA GLN A 3 16.37 7.17 -1.56
C GLN A 3 17.60 6.77 -2.37
N ALA A 4 17.53 6.83 -3.71
CA ALA A 4 18.67 6.51 -4.57
C ALA A 4 19.84 7.52 -4.44
N LYS A 5 19.64 8.67 -3.79
CA LYS A 5 20.71 9.64 -3.54
C LYS A 5 21.64 9.25 -2.41
N TYR A 6 21.22 8.34 -1.52
CA TYR A 6 21.94 8.03 -0.28
C TYR A 6 21.94 6.54 0.08
N ARG A 7 21.25 5.69 -0.68
CA ARG A 7 21.31 4.23 -0.57
C ARG A 7 21.88 3.62 -1.84
N THR A 8 22.68 2.57 -1.69
CA THR A 8 23.18 1.81 -2.85
C THR A 8 22.15 0.78 -3.33
N PRO A 9 22.23 0.33 -4.59
CA PRO A 9 21.41 -0.77 -5.10
C PRO A 9 21.54 -2.05 -4.26
N GLU A 10 22.74 -2.33 -3.73
CA GLU A 10 23.01 -3.51 -2.89
C GLU A 10 22.25 -3.44 -1.58
N GLU A 11 22.27 -2.29 -0.89
CA GLU A 11 21.50 -2.08 0.35
C GLU A 11 19.99 -2.20 0.12
N LEU A 12 19.49 -1.77 -1.04
CA LEU A 12 18.09 -1.92 -1.41
C LEU A 12 17.74 -3.39 -1.68
N SER A 13 18.62 -4.12 -2.37
CA SER A 13 18.45 -5.55 -2.63
C SER A 13 18.50 -6.37 -1.35
N GLU A 14 19.40 -6.05 -0.42
CA GLU A 14 19.47 -6.69 0.89
C GLU A 14 18.16 -6.48 1.65
N ALA A 15 17.69 -5.22 1.74
CA ALA A 15 16.43 -4.90 2.40
C ALA A 15 15.22 -5.61 1.79
N ALA A 16 15.16 -5.73 0.46
CA ALA A 16 14.10 -6.47 -0.23
C ALA A 16 14.08 -7.96 0.15
N GLY A 17 15.24 -8.57 0.42
CA GLY A 17 15.34 -9.95 0.92
C GLY A 17 14.76 -10.15 2.33
N HIS A 18 14.48 -9.07 3.06
CA HIS A 18 13.91 -9.09 4.40
C HIS A 18 12.41 -8.75 4.44
N ASP A 19 11.71 -8.81 3.29
CA ASP A 19 10.27 -8.52 3.22
C ASP A 19 9.47 -9.45 4.18
N PRO A 20 8.81 -8.89 5.22
CA PRO A 20 8.02 -9.68 6.16
C PRO A 20 6.79 -10.34 5.50
N ILE A 21 6.24 -9.75 4.44
CA ILE A 21 5.06 -10.27 3.74
C ILE A 21 5.46 -11.55 3.00
N ALA A 22 6.51 -11.50 2.19
CA ALA A 22 7.02 -12.67 1.46
C ALA A 22 7.41 -13.82 2.41
N ARG A 23 8.04 -13.49 3.55
CA ARG A 23 8.41 -14.48 4.57
C ARG A 23 7.20 -15.15 5.21
N PHE A 24 6.17 -14.37 5.54
CA PHE A 24 4.97 -14.90 6.18
C PHE A 24 4.11 -15.70 5.20
N GLU A 25 4.00 -15.26 3.95
CA GLU A 25 3.35 -16.00 2.87
C GLU A 25 3.97 -17.40 2.71
N ALA A 26 5.30 -17.48 2.59
CA ALA A 26 6.01 -18.76 2.50
C ALA A 26 5.75 -19.66 3.72
N TRP A 27 5.74 -19.10 4.92
CA TRP A 27 5.47 -19.81 6.17
C TRP A 27 4.06 -20.42 6.23
N LEU A 28 3.05 -19.71 5.69
CA LEU A 28 1.67 -20.18 5.59
C LEU A 28 1.51 -21.28 4.56
N VAL A 29 2.17 -21.15 3.40
CA VAL A 29 2.17 -22.18 2.34
C VAL A 29 2.83 -23.47 2.83
N GLU A 30 3.97 -23.37 3.52
CA GLU A 30 4.67 -24.51 4.11
C GLU A 30 3.76 -25.31 5.06
N ARG A 31 2.85 -24.62 5.77
CA ARG A 31 1.88 -25.22 6.70
C ARG A 31 0.60 -25.72 6.04
N GLY A 32 0.44 -25.48 4.73
CA GLY A 32 -0.79 -25.77 4.00
C GLY A 32 -1.98 -24.91 4.43
N TRP A 33 -1.73 -23.76 5.07
CA TRP A 33 -2.78 -22.81 5.49
C TRP A 33 -3.12 -21.79 4.39
N LEU A 34 -2.24 -21.68 3.40
CA LEU A 34 -2.44 -20.89 2.20
C LEU A 34 -2.13 -21.78 1.01
N ALA A 35 -3.07 -21.89 0.07
CA ALA A 35 -2.87 -22.62 -1.17
C ALA A 35 -2.05 -21.79 -2.17
N ALA A 36 -1.38 -22.49 -3.08
CA ALA A 36 -0.63 -21.85 -4.15
C ALA A 36 -1.55 -20.92 -4.98
N GLY A 37 -1.14 -19.66 -5.12
CA GLY A 37 -1.87 -18.63 -5.88
C GLY A 37 -3.00 -17.93 -5.12
N GLU A 38 -3.30 -18.29 -3.86
CA GLU A 38 -4.28 -17.52 -3.06
C GLU A 38 -3.76 -16.13 -2.67
N ALA A 39 -2.47 -15.99 -2.36
CA ALA A 39 -1.86 -14.70 -2.11
C ALA A 39 -1.92 -13.79 -3.34
N ASP A 40 -1.70 -14.33 -4.54
CA ASP A 40 -1.76 -13.57 -5.78
C ASP A 40 -3.17 -13.03 -6.03
N ARG A 41 -4.21 -13.87 -5.85
CA ARG A 41 -5.61 -13.43 -5.96
C ARG A 41 -5.95 -12.34 -4.96
N LEU A 42 -5.52 -12.50 -3.70
CA LEU A 42 -5.74 -11.48 -2.67
C LEU A 42 -5.08 -10.15 -3.04
N ARG A 43 -3.85 -10.18 -3.59
CA ARG A 43 -3.16 -8.98 -4.07
C ARG A 43 -3.94 -8.31 -5.20
N GLU A 44 -4.43 -9.06 -6.18
CA GLU A 44 -5.26 -8.54 -7.28
C GLU A 44 -6.57 -7.89 -6.77
N GLU A 45 -7.22 -8.51 -5.78
CA GLU A 45 -8.44 -7.96 -5.17
C GLU A 45 -8.18 -6.63 -4.46
N LEU A 46 -7.10 -6.54 -3.69
CA LEU A 46 -6.70 -5.34 -2.95
C LEU A 46 -6.24 -4.22 -3.90
N ASP A 47 -5.52 -4.56 -4.96
CA ASP A 47 -5.12 -3.59 -5.99
C ASP A 47 -6.33 -2.97 -6.68
N ARG A 48 -7.36 -3.78 -6.95
CA ARG A 48 -8.64 -3.29 -7.48
C ARG A 48 -9.34 -2.36 -6.48
N GLU A 49 -9.44 -2.75 -5.20
CA GLU A 49 -10.05 -1.91 -4.16
C GLU A 49 -9.33 -0.56 -4.03
N ALA A 50 -7.99 -0.57 -4.00
CA ALA A 50 -7.17 0.64 -3.93
C ALA A 50 -7.38 1.53 -5.16
N SER A 51 -7.46 0.94 -6.35
CA SER A 51 -7.72 1.68 -7.59
C SER A 51 -9.11 2.32 -7.60
N GLU A 52 -10.14 1.58 -7.19
CA GLU A 52 -11.51 2.09 -7.08
C GLU A 52 -11.64 3.22 -6.05
N ALA A 53 -10.91 3.13 -4.92
CA ALA A 53 -10.86 4.16 -3.91
C ALA A 53 -10.14 5.43 -4.41
N ALA A 54 -9.04 5.28 -5.15
CA ALA A 54 -8.34 6.39 -5.79
C ALA A 54 -9.25 7.09 -6.82
N ASP A 55 -9.90 6.33 -7.69
CA ASP A 55 -10.88 6.82 -8.66
C ASP A 55 -12.04 7.56 -7.98
N TRP A 56 -12.52 7.06 -6.84
CA TRP A 56 -13.55 7.75 -6.05
C TRP A 56 -13.03 9.07 -5.49
N ALA A 57 -11.81 9.10 -4.96
CA ALA A 57 -11.19 10.30 -4.40
C ALA A 57 -10.99 11.39 -5.45
N GLU A 58 -10.54 11.02 -6.66
CA GLU A 58 -10.33 11.95 -7.78
C GLU A 58 -11.62 12.58 -8.29
N ARG A 59 -12.76 11.88 -8.17
CA ARG A 59 -14.08 12.41 -8.53
C ARG A 59 -14.67 13.36 -7.50
N GLN A 60 -14.07 13.47 -6.30
CA GLN A 60 -14.59 14.36 -5.29
C GLN A 60 -14.41 15.82 -5.73
N PRO A 61 -15.38 16.71 -5.42
CA PRO A 61 -15.21 18.12 -5.70
C PRO A 61 -14.00 18.67 -4.96
N ALA A 62 -13.29 19.61 -5.60
CA ALA A 62 -12.29 20.40 -4.90
C ALA A 62 -12.93 21.12 -3.69
N PRO A 63 -12.19 21.29 -2.59
CA PRO A 63 -12.69 22.07 -1.45
C PRO A 63 -13.02 23.50 -1.91
N ARG A 64 -14.09 24.07 -1.34
CA ARG A 64 -14.47 25.45 -1.62
C ARG A 64 -13.65 26.40 -0.77
N ALA A 65 -13.61 27.67 -1.15
CA ALA A 65 -12.96 28.70 -0.34
C ALA A 65 -13.52 28.78 1.09
N GLU A 66 -14.83 28.53 1.27
CA GLU A 66 -15.48 28.54 2.58
C GLU A 66 -15.14 27.32 3.45
N ASP A 67 -14.48 26.30 2.91
CA ASP A 67 -14.03 25.15 3.68
C ASP A 67 -12.65 25.42 4.35
N LEU A 68 -12.02 26.58 4.07
CA LEU A 68 -10.67 26.93 4.53
C LEU A 68 -10.56 27.14 6.05
N ASP A 69 -11.50 27.87 6.66
CA ASP A 69 -11.55 28.16 8.09
C ASP A 69 -12.44 27.18 8.86
N ARG A 70 -13.06 26.25 8.14
CA ARG A 70 -13.85 25.17 8.72
C ARG A 70 -12.93 24.30 9.59
N HIS A 71 -13.34 24.07 10.84
CA HIS A 71 -12.61 23.32 11.88
C HIS A 71 -11.47 24.07 12.60
N VAL A 72 -11.34 25.39 12.44
CA VAL A 72 -10.36 26.18 13.23
C VAL A 72 -10.76 26.30 14.71
N PHE A 73 -12.06 26.34 15.00
CA PHE A 73 -12.59 26.28 16.37
C PHE A 73 -13.56 25.10 16.50
N GLU A 74 -13.54 24.43 17.65
CA GLU A 74 -14.61 23.52 18.04
C GLU A 74 -15.89 24.36 18.25
N ARG A 75 -17.01 23.86 17.75
CA ARG A 75 -18.28 24.60 17.70
C ARG A 75 -18.92 24.75 19.08
#